data_AF-A0A3N5EFN3-F1
#
_entry.id   AF-A0A3N5EFN3-F1
#
_cell.length_a   1.000
_cell.length_b   1.000
_cell.length_c   1.000
_cell.angle_alpha   90.00
_cell.angle_beta   90.00
_cell.angle_gamma   90.00
#
_symmetry.space_group_name_H-M   'P 1'
#
loop_
_entity.id
_entity.type
_entity.pdbx_description
1 polymer ?
#
loop_
_entity_poly.entity_id
_entity_poly.type
_entity_poly.pdbx_seq_one_letter_code
_entity_poly.pdbx_strand_id
1 'polypeptide(L)'
;MASNTKSVPGSTTRDFLLTCNHILRKVHRFSVGSVAYSVQPRKNPEILDFMMNSDDHTVHIHSYLSLRKAVGWIGILLPFVLILGHCFIFGGDKVLHNLSVYYHTGMRDIFVGAICAIALFLFFYKGYNRWDNIAADLAGFSALGIAFFPTVKEGPWDWVAMVHFYSAGSFFVILALISLFLFTRGEKRPTGRKLKRNIIYRACGIIILVSLASMEAYFLISKENHEDSRFVLIAETVTLMAFGISWLTKGGTFYPDKIQTTDTMEKEENLVKVFTGPEPTALLLMKMLEETGIKSLIKNDSMLGYLGAVPDVMNLYIFEEDLEKARPLIDEMNKQQEPEGDDEQGESGEAKE
;
A
#
# COMPACT_ATOMS: atom_id res chain seq x y z
N MET A 1 -74.21 21.73 -17.75
CA MET A 1 -74.10 20.33 -17.28
C MET A 1 -72.71 20.15 -16.70
N ALA A 2 -72.63 20.15 -15.36
CA ALA A 2 -71.44 19.87 -14.59
C ALA A 2 -71.38 18.37 -14.29
N SER A 3 -70.16 17.80 -14.29
CA SER A 3 -69.70 16.72 -13.40
C SER A 3 -68.43 16.10 -14.00
N ASN A 4 -67.43 15.60 -13.28
CA ASN A 4 -66.94 15.76 -11.92
C ASN A 4 -65.73 14.80 -11.83
N THR A 5 -64.64 15.22 -11.19
CA THR A 5 -63.61 14.38 -10.55
C THR A 5 -62.73 13.47 -11.45
N LYS A 6 -61.46 13.17 -11.19
CA LYS A 6 -60.69 13.15 -9.95
C LYS A 6 -59.24 13.60 -10.20
N SER A 7 -58.78 14.52 -9.38
CA SER A 7 -57.37 14.70 -9.05
C SER A 7 -56.86 13.48 -8.27
N VAL A 8 -55.68 12.98 -8.64
CA VAL A 8 -54.87 12.07 -7.83
C VAL A 8 -53.57 12.83 -7.49
N PRO A 9 -53.16 12.87 -6.20
CA PRO A 9 -52.06 13.68 -5.72
C PRO A 9 -50.74 12.89 -5.71
N GLY A 10 -49.64 13.59 -5.40
CA GLY A 10 -48.59 12.96 -4.59
C GLY A 10 -47.21 12.82 -5.23
N SER A 11 -46.44 13.91 -5.12
CA SER A 11 -45.17 13.93 -4.36
C SER A 11 -44.00 13.01 -4.72
N THR A 12 -44.02 12.20 -5.78
CA THR A 12 -42.98 11.15 -5.91
C THR A 12 -41.58 11.63 -6.33
N THR A 13 -41.44 12.83 -6.92
CA THR A 13 -40.11 13.34 -7.33
C THR A 13 -39.45 14.25 -6.31
N ARG A 14 -40.22 14.99 -5.50
CA ARG A 14 -39.67 15.76 -4.37
C ARG A 14 -39.30 14.86 -3.20
N ASP A 15 -40.06 13.79 -2.95
CA ASP A 15 -39.75 12.84 -1.87
C ASP A 15 -38.50 12.02 -2.19
N PHE A 16 -38.23 11.67 -3.46
CA PHE A 16 -37.01 10.97 -3.84
C PHE A 16 -35.75 11.84 -3.74
N LEU A 17 -35.86 13.13 -4.11
CA LEU A 17 -34.76 14.09 -3.95
C LEU A 17 -34.52 14.46 -2.49
N LEU A 18 -35.57 14.55 -1.66
CA LEU A 18 -35.44 14.77 -0.21
C LEU A 18 -34.88 13.53 0.51
N THR A 19 -35.25 12.32 0.09
CA THR A 19 -34.71 11.07 0.63
C THR A 19 -33.24 10.87 0.21
N CYS A 20 -32.87 11.20 -1.04
CA CYS A 20 -31.46 11.23 -1.45
C CYS A 20 -30.65 12.29 -0.70
N ASN A 21 -31.20 13.48 -0.43
CA ASN A 21 -30.49 14.49 0.37
C ASN A 21 -30.39 14.11 1.84
N HIS A 22 -31.39 13.41 2.39
CA HIS A 22 -31.34 12.92 3.77
C HIS A 22 -30.38 11.72 3.91
N ILE A 23 -30.31 10.82 2.93
CA ILE A 23 -29.34 9.71 2.90
C ILE A 23 -27.92 10.23 2.61
N LEU A 24 -27.73 11.20 1.70
CA LEU A 24 -26.42 11.83 1.49
C LEU A 24 -25.96 12.63 2.72
N ARG A 25 -26.86 13.31 3.43
CA ARG A 25 -26.53 13.96 4.72
C ARG A 25 -26.30 12.96 5.86
N LYS A 26 -26.85 11.75 5.79
CA LYS A 26 -26.66 10.70 6.80
C LYS A 26 -25.42 9.84 6.54
N VAL A 27 -25.04 9.66 5.27
CA VAL A 27 -23.76 9.05 4.85
C VAL A 27 -22.59 10.01 5.08
N HIS A 28 -22.81 11.33 5.00
CA HIS A 28 -21.82 12.33 5.43
C HIS A 28 -21.74 12.49 6.97
N ARG A 29 -22.54 11.74 7.74
CA ARG A 29 -22.61 11.82 9.22
C ARG A 29 -22.36 10.48 9.92
N PHE A 30 -21.96 9.44 9.18
CA PHE A 30 -21.49 8.18 9.74
C PHE A 30 -20.11 7.88 9.17
N SER A 31 -19.13 7.77 10.07
CA SER A 31 -17.70 7.61 9.79
C SER A 31 -16.94 8.89 9.46
N VAL A 32 -16.88 9.82 10.43
CA VAL A 32 -15.65 10.02 11.20
C VAL A 32 -16.08 10.48 12.60
N GLY A 33 -16.13 9.55 13.56
CA GLY A 33 -15.97 9.92 14.96
C GLY A 33 -14.50 10.28 15.19
N SER A 34 -14.01 11.29 14.47
CA SER A 34 -12.72 11.89 14.75
C SER A 34 -12.99 12.71 15.99
N VAL A 35 -12.53 12.22 17.13
CA VAL A 35 -12.12 13.12 18.20
C VAL A 35 -11.11 14.05 17.53
N ALA A 36 -11.56 15.24 17.14
CA ALA A 36 -10.70 16.27 16.63
C ALA A 36 -9.90 16.76 17.84
N TYR A 37 -8.72 16.16 18.02
CA TYR A 37 -7.71 16.72 18.92
C TYR A 37 -7.30 18.08 18.35
N SER A 38 -7.97 19.14 18.77
CA SER A 38 -7.52 20.50 18.49
C SER A 38 -6.31 20.78 19.36
N VAL A 39 -5.14 20.30 18.93
CA VAL A 39 -3.86 20.81 19.42
C VAL A 39 -3.82 22.27 19.00
N GLN A 40 -4.13 23.18 19.93
CA GLN A 40 -3.93 24.61 19.70
C GLN A 40 -2.43 24.86 19.67
N PRO A 41 -1.83 25.20 18.51
CA PRO A 41 -0.39 25.42 18.44
C PRO A 41 -0.06 26.68 19.25
N ARG A 42 0.75 26.53 20.31
CA ARG A 42 1.37 27.69 20.96
C ARG A 42 2.20 28.45 19.93
N LYS A 43 2.17 29.78 20.06
CA LYS A 43 2.70 30.89 19.23
C LYS A 43 4.18 30.84 18.78
N ASN A 44 4.75 29.68 18.43
CA ASN A 44 6.06 29.64 17.80
C ASN A 44 5.91 29.31 16.30
N PRO A 45 5.96 30.32 15.40
CA PRO A 45 5.70 30.14 13.98
C PRO A 45 6.68 29.16 13.31
N GLU A 46 7.89 28.99 13.84
CA GLU A 46 8.87 28.03 13.33
C GLU A 46 8.49 26.57 13.64
N ILE A 47 7.86 26.32 14.80
CA ILE A 47 7.40 24.97 15.17
C ILE A 47 6.16 24.61 14.35
N LEU A 48 5.26 25.57 14.11
CA LEU A 48 4.07 25.34 13.29
C LEU A 48 4.43 25.05 11.82
N ASP A 49 5.38 25.81 11.25
CA ASP A 49 5.90 25.57 9.89
C ASP A 49 6.61 24.22 9.81
N PHE A 50 7.43 23.88 10.80
CA PHE A 50 8.10 22.58 10.88
C PHE A 50 7.10 21.41 11.01
N MET A 51 6.06 21.54 11.83
CA MET A 51 5.03 20.51 12.00
C MET A 51 4.24 20.33 10.70
N MET A 52 3.77 21.41 10.07
CA MET A 52 3.05 21.33 8.80
C MET A 52 3.89 20.70 7.69
N ASN A 53 5.18 21.06 7.59
CA ASN A 53 6.06 20.55 6.54
C ASN A 53 6.50 19.09 6.81
N SER A 54 6.68 18.71 8.07
CA SER A 54 7.01 17.33 8.46
C SER A 54 5.83 16.39 8.27
N ASP A 55 4.61 16.83 8.60
CA ASP A 55 3.38 16.07 8.37
C ASP A 55 3.13 15.87 6.87
N ASP A 56 3.31 16.89 6.03
CA ASP A 56 3.16 16.74 4.58
C ASP A 56 4.17 15.72 4.01
N HIS A 57 5.45 15.85 4.36
CA HIS A 57 6.50 14.92 3.92
C HIS A 57 6.25 13.47 4.36
N THR A 58 5.84 13.26 5.62
CA THR A 58 5.54 11.90 6.12
C THR A 58 4.32 11.31 5.42
N VAL A 59 3.25 12.08 5.22
CA VAL A 59 2.06 11.65 4.47
C VAL A 59 2.41 11.26 3.02
N HIS A 60 3.24 12.04 2.33
CA HIS A 60 3.69 11.69 0.97
C HIS A 60 4.48 10.39 0.93
N ILE A 61 5.37 10.16 1.90
CA ILE A 61 6.15 8.92 2.01
C ILE A 61 5.23 7.72 2.27
N HIS A 62 4.27 7.85 3.19
CA HIS A 62 3.32 6.79 3.52
C HIS A 62 2.41 6.43 2.36
N SER A 63 1.89 7.43 1.65
CA SER A 63 1.10 7.22 0.43
C SER A 63 1.91 6.45 -0.63
N TYR A 64 3.16 6.83 -0.82
CA TYR A 64 4.04 6.22 -1.80
C TYR A 64 4.48 4.79 -1.43
N LEU A 65 4.72 4.50 -0.15
CA LEU A 65 4.96 3.14 0.33
C LEU A 65 3.73 2.26 0.19
N SER A 66 2.54 2.78 0.51
CA SER A 66 1.27 2.06 0.38
C SER A 66 0.99 1.68 -1.08
N LEU A 67 1.30 2.56 -2.03
CA LEU A 67 1.14 2.28 -3.45
C LEU A 67 2.06 1.14 -3.94
N ARG A 68 3.32 1.11 -3.46
CA ARG A 68 4.24 -0.03 -3.71
C ARG A 68 3.70 -1.35 -3.16
N LYS A 69 3.08 -1.30 -1.97
CA LYS A 69 2.48 -2.50 -1.36
C LYS A 69 1.27 -2.99 -2.15
N ALA A 70 0.41 -2.07 -2.59
CA ALA A 70 -0.75 -2.40 -3.43
C ALA A 70 -0.32 -3.11 -4.71
N VAL A 71 0.69 -2.59 -5.41
CA VAL A 71 1.25 -3.24 -6.62
C VAL A 71 1.87 -4.60 -6.32
N GLY A 72 2.57 -4.73 -5.19
CA GLY A 72 3.10 -6.00 -4.74
C GLY A 72 1.99 -7.05 -4.52
N TRP A 73 0.89 -6.66 -3.87
CA TRP A 73 -0.27 -7.51 -3.65
C TRP A 73 -1.00 -7.87 -4.94
N ILE A 74 -1.17 -6.92 -5.87
CA ILE A 74 -1.72 -7.20 -7.20
C ILE A 74 -0.88 -8.31 -7.87
N GLY A 75 0.45 -8.18 -7.86
CA GLY A 75 1.34 -9.20 -8.43
C GLY A 75 1.14 -10.59 -7.81
N ILE A 76 1.08 -10.70 -6.49
CA ILE A 76 0.92 -11.99 -5.80
C ILE A 76 -0.47 -12.59 -6.03
N LEU A 77 -1.53 -11.78 -5.95
CA LEU A 77 -2.91 -12.26 -5.93
C LEU A 77 -3.46 -12.51 -7.34
N LEU A 78 -2.98 -11.78 -8.35
CA LEU A 78 -3.54 -11.83 -9.70
C LEU A 78 -3.66 -13.26 -10.26
N PRO A 79 -2.63 -14.15 -10.21
CA PRO A 79 -2.75 -15.50 -10.72
C PRO A 79 -3.91 -16.28 -10.08
N PHE A 80 -4.03 -16.21 -8.76
CA PHE A 80 -5.06 -16.91 -8.01
C PHE A 80 -6.45 -16.34 -8.29
N VAL A 81 -6.58 -15.02 -8.35
CA VAL A 81 -7.85 -14.37 -8.66
C VAL A 81 -8.33 -14.77 -10.05
N LEU A 82 -7.46 -14.80 -11.06
CA LEU A 82 -7.82 -15.23 -12.42
C LEU A 82 -8.28 -16.69 -12.46
N ILE A 83 -7.51 -17.60 -11.86
CA ILE A 83 -7.82 -19.03 -11.83
C ILE A 83 -9.15 -19.27 -11.10
N LEU A 84 -9.27 -18.77 -9.87
CA LEU A 84 -10.45 -18.99 -9.03
C LEU A 84 -11.68 -18.31 -9.61
N GLY A 85 -11.55 -17.07 -10.09
CA GLY A 85 -12.66 -16.35 -10.70
C GLY A 85 -13.17 -17.03 -11.97
N HIS A 86 -12.27 -17.55 -12.82
CA HIS A 86 -12.68 -18.32 -13.99
C HIS A 86 -13.45 -19.59 -13.59
N CYS A 87 -12.94 -20.37 -12.64
CA CYS A 87 -13.56 -21.62 -12.22
C CYS A 87 -14.89 -21.41 -11.47
N PHE A 88 -14.97 -20.46 -10.55
CA PHE A 88 -16.12 -20.31 -9.64
C PHE A 88 -17.17 -19.29 -10.10
N ILE A 89 -16.76 -18.22 -10.78
CA ILE A 89 -17.69 -17.13 -11.17
C ILE A 89 -18.17 -17.34 -12.61
N PHE A 90 -17.25 -17.68 -13.52
CA PHE A 90 -17.56 -17.80 -14.94
C PHE A 90 -17.76 -19.25 -15.41
N GLY A 91 -17.77 -20.22 -14.48
CA GLY A 91 -18.07 -21.62 -14.77
C GLY A 91 -17.06 -22.31 -15.69
N GLY A 92 -15.78 -21.91 -15.63
CA GLY A 92 -14.72 -22.54 -16.40
C GLY A 92 -14.43 -23.96 -15.94
N ASP A 93 -14.62 -24.94 -16.84
CA ASP A 93 -14.46 -26.37 -16.53
C ASP A 93 -13.00 -26.78 -16.26
N LYS A 94 -12.03 -25.98 -16.71
CA LYS A 94 -10.60 -26.28 -16.61
C LYS A 94 -9.76 -25.04 -16.33
N VAL A 95 -8.64 -25.25 -15.64
CA VAL A 95 -7.57 -24.26 -15.48
C VAL A 95 -6.82 -24.12 -16.80
N LEU A 96 -6.66 -22.89 -17.29
CA LEU A 96 -5.97 -22.58 -18.55
C LEU A 96 -4.44 -22.74 -18.45
N HIS A 97 -3.76 -22.85 -19.59
CA HIS A 97 -2.33 -23.21 -19.64
C HIS A 97 -1.35 -22.06 -19.32
N ASN A 98 -1.79 -20.80 -19.40
CA ASN A 98 -1.01 -19.62 -19.06
C ASN A 98 -1.95 -18.47 -18.62
N LEU A 99 -1.42 -17.47 -17.94
CA LEU A 99 -2.16 -16.34 -17.38
C LEU A 99 -2.76 -15.44 -18.46
N SER A 100 -2.03 -15.22 -19.56
CA SER A 100 -2.51 -14.34 -20.63
C SER A 100 -3.74 -14.89 -21.34
N VAL A 101 -3.95 -16.22 -21.40
CA VAL A 101 -5.17 -16.80 -22.02
C VAL A 101 -6.44 -16.45 -21.24
N TYR A 102 -6.35 -16.09 -19.95
CA TYR A 102 -7.50 -15.58 -19.18
C TYR A 102 -8.07 -14.28 -19.75
N TYR A 103 -7.33 -13.57 -20.62
CA TYR A 103 -7.84 -12.47 -21.43
C TYR A 103 -9.09 -12.84 -22.24
N HIS A 104 -9.20 -14.09 -22.68
CA HIS A 104 -10.34 -14.58 -23.47
C HIS A 104 -11.48 -15.16 -22.64
N THR A 105 -11.46 -14.95 -21.33
CA THR A 105 -12.50 -15.38 -20.39
C THR A 105 -13.21 -14.17 -19.79
N GLY A 106 -14.23 -14.41 -18.96
CA GLY A 106 -14.86 -13.35 -18.17
C GLY A 106 -13.91 -12.63 -17.20
N MET A 107 -12.70 -13.17 -16.96
CA MET A 107 -11.68 -12.55 -16.11
C MET A 107 -10.85 -11.47 -16.81
N ARG A 108 -11.12 -11.19 -18.10
CA ARG A 108 -10.40 -10.19 -18.90
C ARG A 108 -10.28 -8.84 -18.20
N ASP A 109 -11.38 -8.33 -17.66
CA ASP A 109 -11.41 -6.96 -17.12
C ASP A 109 -10.55 -6.84 -15.85
N ILE A 110 -10.46 -7.93 -15.05
CA ILE A 110 -9.56 -8.01 -13.90
C ILE A 110 -8.10 -8.10 -14.36
N PHE A 111 -7.81 -8.93 -15.36
CA PHE A 111 -6.47 -9.05 -15.94
C PHE A 111 -5.96 -7.70 -16.48
N VAL A 112 -6.73 -7.07 -17.36
CA VAL A 112 -6.41 -5.79 -17.98
C VAL A 112 -6.34 -4.68 -16.93
N GLY A 113 -7.32 -4.61 -16.01
CA GLY A 113 -7.36 -3.61 -14.95
C GLY A 113 -6.15 -3.69 -14.02
N ALA A 114 -5.75 -4.90 -13.62
CA ALA A 114 -4.57 -5.11 -12.77
C ALA A 114 -3.28 -4.65 -13.47
N ILE A 115 -3.08 -5.01 -14.74
CA ILE A 115 -1.89 -4.62 -15.50
C ILE A 115 -1.87 -3.11 -15.76
N CYS A 116 -3.01 -2.49 -16.06
CA CYS A 116 -3.12 -1.04 -16.18
C CYS A 116 -2.78 -0.33 -14.87
N ALA A 117 -3.23 -0.84 -13.72
CA ALA A 117 -2.88 -0.29 -12.41
C ALA A 117 -1.37 -0.36 -12.14
N ILE A 118 -0.73 -1.49 -12.49
CA ILE A 118 0.73 -1.64 -12.40
C ILE A 118 1.44 -0.68 -13.35
N ALA A 119 0.97 -0.54 -14.60
CA ALA A 119 1.54 0.36 -15.59
C ALA A 119 1.52 1.83 -15.13
N LEU A 120 0.36 2.30 -14.66
CA LEU A 120 0.20 3.65 -14.14
C LEU A 120 1.12 3.91 -12.95
N PHE A 121 1.20 2.96 -12.01
CA PHE A 121 2.13 3.07 -10.90
C PHE A 121 3.59 3.20 -11.36
N LEU A 122 4.00 2.40 -12.35
CA LEU A 122 5.37 2.43 -12.86
C LEU A 122 5.71 3.77 -13.52
N PHE A 123 4.79 4.42 -14.24
CA PHE A 123 5.02 5.78 -14.78
C PHE A 123 5.22 6.83 -13.69
N PHE A 124 4.53 6.69 -12.55
CA PHE A 124 4.69 7.61 -11.42
C PHE A 124 5.79 7.18 -10.44
N TYR A 125 6.47 6.05 -10.70
CA TYR A 125 7.54 5.58 -9.85
C TYR A 125 8.80 6.42 -10.06
N LYS A 126 9.10 7.30 -9.10
CA LYS A 126 10.38 8.01 -9.03
C LYS A 126 11.42 7.19 -8.28
N GLY A 127 12.41 6.67 -9.00
CA GLY A 127 13.60 6.06 -8.40
C GLY A 127 14.67 7.08 -8.00
N TYR A 128 15.82 6.59 -7.54
CA TYR A 128 16.93 7.43 -7.08
C TYR A 128 17.68 8.09 -8.24
N ASN A 129 17.72 7.43 -9.40
CA ASN A 129 18.47 7.90 -10.55
C ASN A 129 17.61 7.90 -11.83
N ARG A 130 18.06 8.61 -12.86
CA ARG A 130 17.39 8.69 -14.17
C ARG A 130 17.15 7.32 -14.81
N TRP A 131 18.10 6.40 -14.64
CA TRP A 131 17.97 5.01 -15.09
C TRP A 131 16.79 4.27 -14.43
N ASP A 132 16.44 4.66 -13.21
CA ASP A 132 15.33 4.06 -12.48
C ASP A 132 14.00 4.50 -13.06
N ASN A 133 13.88 5.77 -13.42
CA ASN A 133 12.70 6.31 -14.07
C ASN A 133 12.55 5.74 -15.48
N ILE A 134 13.63 5.70 -16.28
CA ILE A 134 13.59 5.13 -17.63
C ILE A 134 13.18 3.65 -17.61
N ALA A 135 13.75 2.87 -16.68
CA ALA A 135 13.38 1.46 -16.55
C ALA A 135 11.92 1.30 -16.13
N ALA A 136 11.43 2.11 -15.18
CA ALA A 136 10.04 2.07 -14.76
C ALA A 136 9.08 2.49 -15.90
N ASP A 137 9.40 3.55 -16.63
CA ASP A 137 8.61 4.01 -17.79
C ASP A 137 8.54 2.95 -18.88
N LEU A 138 9.68 2.32 -19.22
CA LEU A 138 9.73 1.26 -20.23
C LEU A 138 8.93 0.02 -19.80
N ALA A 139 8.99 -0.34 -18.50
CA ALA A 139 8.15 -1.39 -17.95
C ALA A 139 6.66 -0.98 -18.00
N GLY A 140 6.32 0.27 -17.73
CA GLY A 140 4.95 0.80 -17.87
C GLY A 140 4.41 0.68 -19.29
N PHE A 141 5.19 1.08 -20.30
CA PHE A 141 4.82 0.91 -21.71
C PHE A 141 4.67 -0.57 -22.09
N SER A 142 5.58 -1.42 -21.63
CA SER A 142 5.49 -2.87 -21.85
C SER A 142 4.22 -3.44 -21.21
N ALA A 143 3.87 -3.02 -19.99
CA ALA A 143 2.63 -3.43 -19.34
C ALA A 143 1.37 -3.00 -20.14
N LEU A 144 1.34 -1.77 -20.69
CA LEU A 144 0.24 -1.36 -21.57
C LEU A 144 0.15 -2.22 -22.84
N GLY A 145 1.29 -2.64 -23.39
CA GLY A 145 1.35 -3.61 -24.49
C GLY A 145 0.66 -4.94 -24.15
N ILE A 146 0.87 -5.45 -22.94
CA ILE A 146 0.19 -6.67 -22.45
C ILE A 146 -1.32 -6.44 -22.27
N ALA A 147 -1.70 -5.28 -21.72
CA ALA A 147 -3.08 -4.97 -21.37
C ALA A 147 -3.98 -4.73 -22.60
N PHE A 148 -3.46 -4.03 -23.62
CA PHE A 148 -4.26 -3.59 -24.76
C PHE A 148 -4.16 -4.49 -25.99
N PHE A 149 -3.14 -5.35 -26.08
CA PHE A 149 -3.00 -6.30 -27.16
C PHE A 149 -3.26 -7.71 -26.62
N PRO A 150 -4.36 -8.37 -27.00
CA PRO A 150 -4.65 -9.73 -26.54
C PRO A 150 -3.62 -10.76 -27.03
N THR A 151 -3.40 -11.79 -26.22
CA THR A 151 -2.70 -13.01 -26.68
C THR A 151 -3.59 -13.85 -27.61
N VAL A 152 -3.05 -14.89 -28.23
CA VAL A 152 -3.85 -15.88 -28.98
C VAL A 152 -4.51 -16.86 -28.03
N LYS A 153 -5.81 -17.12 -28.23
CA LYS A 153 -6.53 -18.20 -27.54
C LYS A 153 -6.16 -19.56 -28.12
N GLU A 154 -6.37 -19.70 -29.44
CA GLU A 154 -6.11 -20.88 -30.26
C GLU A 154 -5.77 -20.41 -31.68
N GLY A 155 -4.93 -21.15 -32.41
CA GLY A 155 -4.60 -20.87 -33.81
C GLY A 155 -3.25 -20.16 -34.03
N PRO A 156 -3.00 -19.69 -35.27
CA PRO A 156 -1.72 -19.09 -35.64
C PRO A 156 -1.52 -17.72 -34.97
N TRP A 157 -0.26 -17.36 -34.74
CA TRP A 157 0.09 -16.07 -34.15
C TRP A 157 -0.07 -14.96 -35.19
N ASP A 158 -0.83 -13.93 -34.82
CA ASP A 158 -0.92 -12.68 -35.58
C ASP A 158 0.00 -11.60 -35.00
N TRP A 159 0.01 -10.43 -35.64
CA TRP A 159 0.87 -9.32 -35.21
C TRP A 159 0.47 -8.76 -33.83
N VAL A 160 -0.81 -8.89 -33.44
CA VAL A 160 -1.31 -8.45 -32.12
C VAL A 160 -0.73 -9.34 -31.02
N ALA A 161 -0.76 -10.67 -31.23
CA ALA A 161 -0.15 -11.63 -30.33
C ALA A 161 1.36 -11.45 -30.22
N MET A 162 2.04 -11.11 -31.32
CA MET A 162 3.47 -10.78 -31.29
C MET A 162 3.75 -9.55 -30.41
N VAL A 163 2.94 -8.49 -30.53
CA VAL A 163 3.07 -7.31 -29.66
C VAL A 163 2.88 -7.69 -28.20
N HIS A 164 1.84 -8.47 -27.87
CA HIS A 164 1.61 -8.97 -26.51
C HIS A 164 2.83 -9.76 -25.99
N PHE A 165 3.33 -10.73 -26.76
CA PHE A 165 4.44 -11.59 -26.37
C PHE A 165 5.72 -10.81 -26.08
N TYR A 166 6.15 -9.95 -27.01
CA TYR A 166 7.37 -9.15 -26.80
C TYR A 166 7.21 -8.13 -25.68
N SER A 167 6.01 -7.60 -25.48
CA SER A 167 5.71 -6.71 -24.36
C SER A 167 5.80 -7.47 -23.02
N ALA A 168 5.24 -8.68 -22.93
CA ALA A 168 5.31 -9.52 -21.74
C ALA A 168 6.75 -9.90 -21.39
N GLY A 169 7.53 -10.35 -22.37
CA GLY A 169 8.95 -10.67 -22.18
C GLY A 169 9.74 -9.45 -21.71
N SER A 170 9.57 -8.31 -22.38
CA SER A 170 10.25 -7.06 -22.02
C SER A 170 9.88 -6.60 -20.61
N PHE A 171 8.59 -6.63 -20.25
CA PHE A 171 8.08 -6.26 -18.94
C PHE A 171 8.77 -7.04 -17.82
N PHE A 172 8.76 -8.37 -17.89
CA PHE A 172 9.36 -9.19 -16.83
C PHE A 172 10.88 -9.10 -16.78
N VAL A 173 11.56 -8.99 -17.93
CA VAL A 173 13.01 -8.74 -17.96
C VAL A 173 13.35 -7.43 -17.27
N ILE A 174 12.65 -6.34 -17.60
CA ILE A 174 12.90 -5.04 -16.98
C ILE A 174 12.64 -5.08 -15.47
N LEU A 175 11.55 -5.71 -15.03
CA LEU A 175 11.26 -5.88 -13.60
C LEU A 175 12.34 -6.68 -12.88
N ALA A 176 12.88 -7.73 -13.51
CA ALA A 176 14.00 -8.47 -12.95
C ALA A 176 15.24 -7.59 -12.80
N LEU A 177 15.58 -6.80 -13.82
CA LEU A 177 16.71 -5.86 -13.77
C LEU A 177 16.51 -4.78 -12.71
N ILE A 178 15.28 -4.27 -12.57
CA ILE A 178 14.91 -3.31 -11.52
C ILE A 178 15.20 -3.94 -10.14
N SER A 179 14.78 -5.18 -9.93
CA SER A 179 14.99 -5.90 -8.67
C SER A 179 16.48 -6.17 -8.40
N LEU A 180 17.21 -6.73 -9.39
CA LEU A 180 18.61 -7.12 -9.24
C LEU A 180 19.55 -5.94 -8.97
N PHE A 181 19.41 -4.86 -9.73
CA PHE A 181 20.40 -3.79 -9.77
C PHE A 181 19.91 -2.49 -9.16
N LEU A 182 18.65 -2.15 -9.37
CA LEU A 182 18.11 -0.85 -9.00
C LEU A 182 17.67 -0.81 -7.55
N PHE A 183 16.96 -1.84 -7.09
CA PHE A 183 16.56 -1.93 -5.68
C PHE A 183 17.75 -2.24 -4.76
N THR A 184 18.81 -2.86 -5.28
CA THR A 184 20.01 -3.18 -4.51
C THR A 184 20.99 -2.02 -4.41
N ARG A 185 20.89 -1.01 -5.29
CA ARG A 185 21.63 0.24 -5.16
C ARG A 185 21.30 0.92 -3.82
N GLY A 186 22.28 1.65 -3.31
CA GLY A 186 22.14 2.50 -2.13
C GLY A 186 23.14 2.16 -1.03
N GLU A 187 23.71 3.25 -0.49
CA GLU A 187 24.54 3.37 0.71
C GLU A 187 25.97 2.83 0.63
N LYS A 188 26.95 3.72 0.86
CA LYS A 188 28.37 3.35 1.02
C LYS A 188 28.59 2.43 2.23
N ARG A 189 27.66 2.45 3.19
CA ARG A 189 27.65 1.63 4.42
C ARG A 189 26.21 1.14 4.68
N PRO A 190 25.76 0.07 4.01
CA PRO A 190 24.39 -0.39 4.13
C PRO A 190 24.10 -0.95 5.53
N THR A 191 22.92 -0.68 6.05
CA THR A 191 22.45 -1.28 7.31
C THR A 191 22.24 -2.79 7.18
N GLY A 192 22.24 -3.52 8.31
CA GLY A 192 21.96 -4.97 8.31
C GLY A 192 20.59 -5.31 7.71
N ARG A 193 19.58 -4.45 7.91
CA ARG A 193 18.25 -4.56 7.30
C ARG A 193 18.30 -4.35 5.78
N LYS A 194 19.04 -3.35 5.31
CA LYS A 194 19.27 -3.11 3.88
C LYS A 194 19.94 -4.31 3.20
N LEU A 195 20.90 -4.98 3.86
CA LEU A 195 21.50 -6.21 3.36
C LEU A 195 20.47 -7.34 3.19
N LYS A 196 19.59 -7.55 4.18
CA LYS A 196 18.51 -8.55 4.08
C LYS A 196 17.55 -8.26 2.93
N ARG A 197 17.13 -6.99 2.74
CA ARG A 197 16.30 -6.60 1.60
C ARG A 197 17.02 -6.84 0.27
N ASN A 198 18.31 -6.51 0.18
CA ASN A 198 19.11 -6.74 -1.03
C ASN A 198 19.20 -8.23 -1.39
N ILE A 199 19.25 -9.13 -0.41
CA ILE A 199 19.18 -10.58 -0.66
C ILE A 199 17.83 -10.94 -1.28
N ILE A 200 16.72 -10.44 -0.71
CA ILE A 200 15.38 -10.69 -1.25
C ILE A 200 15.26 -10.20 -2.69
N TYR A 201 15.69 -8.96 -2.98
CA TYR A 201 15.65 -8.42 -4.33
C TYR A 201 16.46 -9.27 -5.32
N ARG A 202 17.67 -9.70 -4.93
CA ARG A 202 18.50 -10.57 -5.77
C ARG A 202 17.84 -11.92 -6.04
N ALA A 203 17.30 -12.55 -5.00
CA ALA A 203 16.58 -13.82 -5.13
C ALA A 203 15.38 -13.68 -6.07
N CYS A 204 14.53 -12.67 -5.86
CA CYS A 204 13.37 -12.39 -6.72
C CYS A 204 13.77 -12.16 -8.18
N GLY A 205 14.78 -11.31 -8.42
CA GLY A 205 15.25 -11.03 -9.77
C GLY A 205 15.82 -12.26 -10.49
N ILE A 206 16.58 -13.11 -9.78
CA ILE A 206 17.09 -14.38 -10.33
C ILE A 206 15.92 -15.33 -10.63
N ILE A 207 14.96 -15.48 -9.72
CA ILE A 207 13.78 -16.34 -9.91
C ILE A 207 13.01 -15.92 -11.17
N ILE A 208 12.81 -14.62 -11.39
CA ILE A 208 12.14 -14.11 -12.60
C ILE A 208 12.94 -14.52 -13.86
N LEU A 209 14.25 -14.27 -13.90
CA LEU A 209 15.07 -14.61 -15.07
C LEU A 209 15.12 -16.12 -15.35
N VAL A 210 15.26 -16.94 -14.30
CA VAL A 210 15.26 -18.40 -14.43
C VAL A 210 13.90 -18.89 -14.93
N SER A 211 12.80 -18.33 -14.42
CA SER A 211 11.45 -18.68 -14.88
C SER A 211 11.26 -18.33 -16.36
N LEU A 212 11.67 -17.13 -16.79
CA LEU A 212 11.66 -16.73 -18.20
C LEU A 212 12.51 -17.65 -19.08
N ALA A 213 13.75 -17.93 -18.68
CA ALA A 213 14.64 -18.82 -19.41
C ALA A 213 14.08 -20.25 -19.50
N SER A 214 13.43 -20.73 -18.44
CA SER A 214 12.80 -22.06 -18.41
C SER A 214 11.59 -22.16 -19.33
N MET A 215 10.80 -21.10 -19.48
CA MET A 215 9.70 -21.03 -20.45
C MET A 215 10.23 -21.04 -21.88
N GLU A 216 11.26 -20.25 -22.18
CA GLU A 216 11.89 -20.26 -23.50
C GLU A 216 12.46 -21.63 -23.85
N ALA A 217 13.20 -22.25 -22.91
CA ALA A 217 13.72 -23.60 -23.09
C ALA A 217 12.60 -24.64 -23.29
N TYR A 218 11.50 -24.52 -22.55
CA TYR A 218 10.33 -25.39 -22.71
C TYR A 218 9.73 -25.30 -24.11
N PHE A 219 9.60 -24.09 -24.68
CA PHE A 219 9.10 -23.90 -26.05
C PHE A 219 10.07 -24.41 -27.13
N LEU A 220 11.39 -24.30 -26.91
CA LEU A 220 12.39 -24.78 -27.86
C LEU A 220 12.49 -26.31 -27.89
N ILE A 221 12.39 -26.96 -26.73
CA ILE A 221 12.55 -28.42 -26.60
C ILE A 221 11.25 -29.16 -26.94
N SER A 222 10.09 -28.63 -26.53
CA SER A 222 8.80 -29.34 -26.60
C SER A 222 8.04 -29.13 -27.91
N LYS A 223 8.75 -28.84 -29.01
CA LYS A 223 8.21 -28.32 -30.28
C LYS A 223 7.17 -29.21 -30.99
N GLU A 224 7.07 -30.50 -30.62
CA GLU A 224 6.15 -31.47 -31.24
C GLU A 224 5.04 -32.01 -30.30
N ASN A 225 5.13 -31.83 -28.98
CA ASN A 225 4.15 -32.35 -28.03
C ASN A 225 3.77 -31.27 -26.99
N HIS A 226 2.95 -30.31 -27.40
CA HIS A 226 2.33 -29.35 -26.48
C HIS A 226 1.09 -29.96 -25.78
N GLU A 227 1.20 -31.19 -25.29
CA GLU A 227 0.12 -31.77 -24.48
C GLU A 227 0.10 -31.10 -23.11
N ASP A 228 -0.92 -30.26 -22.90
CA ASP A 228 -1.63 -30.00 -21.63
C ASP A 228 -0.80 -29.58 -20.38
N SER A 229 0.49 -29.26 -20.53
CA SER A 229 1.34 -28.91 -19.40
C SER A 229 0.96 -27.53 -18.83
N ARG A 230 0.68 -27.49 -17.53
CA ARG A 230 0.48 -26.25 -16.75
C ARG A 230 1.81 -25.57 -16.39
N PHE A 231 2.92 -26.01 -16.97
CA PHE A 231 4.26 -25.50 -16.68
C PHE A 231 4.35 -23.99 -16.90
N VAL A 232 3.85 -23.48 -18.03
CA VAL A 232 3.90 -22.04 -18.34
C VAL A 232 3.10 -21.24 -17.30
N LEU A 233 1.88 -21.66 -16.98
CA LEU A 233 1.09 -21.06 -15.91
C LEU A 233 1.85 -21.00 -14.57
N ILE A 234 2.51 -22.09 -14.18
CA ILE A 234 3.27 -22.16 -12.93
C ILE A 234 4.47 -21.20 -12.99
N ALA A 235 5.22 -21.19 -14.08
CA ALA A 235 6.37 -20.32 -14.26
C ALA A 235 5.97 -18.82 -14.24
N GLU A 236 4.87 -18.45 -14.89
CA GLU A 236 4.32 -17.09 -14.85
C GLU A 236 3.82 -16.72 -13.45
N THR A 237 3.18 -17.66 -12.74
CA THR A 237 2.73 -17.46 -11.35
C THR A 237 3.92 -17.21 -10.43
N VAL A 238 4.97 -18.03 -10.51
CA VAL A 238 6.21 -17.87 -9.74
C VAL A 238 6.88 -16.53 -10.07
N THR A 239 6.88 -16.14 -11.34
CA THR A 239 7.41 -14.85 -11.80
C THR A 239 6.67 -13.67 -11.16
N LEU A 240 5.33 -13.70 -11.16
CA LEU A 240 4.50 -12.65 -10.58
C LEU A 240 4.59 -12.61 -9.04
N MET A 241 4.70 -13.77 -8.38
CA MET A 241 4.95 -13.84 -6.95
C MET A 241 6.30 -13.24 -6.58
N ALA A 242 7.37 -13.57 -7.33
CA ALA A 242 8.71 -13.02 -7.12
C ALA A 242 8.72 -11.49 -7.33
N PHE A 243 8.06 -11.01 -8.39
CA PHE A 243 7.81 -9.59 -8.62
C PHE A 243 7.11 -8.96 -7.41
N GLY A 244 5.98 -9.51 -6.99
CA GLY A 244 5.17 -8.95 -5.91
C GLY A 244 5.90 -8.90 -4.58
N ILE A 245 6.65 -9.95 -4.22
CA ILE A 245 7.50 -9.99 -3.03
C ILE A 245 8.58 -8.90 -3.08
N SER A 246 9.19 -8.67 -4.24
CA SER A 246 10.20 -7.62 -4.38
C SER A 246 9.60 -6.22 -4.17
N TRP A 247 8.38 -5.97 -4.67
CA TRP A 247 7.69 -4.69 -4.46
C TRP A 247 7.18 -4.51 -3.04
N LEU A 248 6.68 -5.56 -2.38
CA LEU A 248 6.32 -5.53 -0.96
C LEU A 248 7.53 -5.19 -0.09
N THR A 249 8.70 -5.78 -0.40
CA THR A 249 9.96 -5.46 0.28
C THR A 249 10.35 -4.00 0.06
N LYS A 250 10.18 -3.49 -1.17
CA LYS A 250 10.43 -2.08 -1.52
C LYS A 250 9.42 -1.11 -0.90
N GLY A 251 8.21 -1.57 -0.63
CA GLY A 251 7.16 -0.86 0.11
C GLY A 251 7.33 -0.90 1.63
N GLY A 252 8.43 -1.48 2.15
CA GLY A 252 8.71 -1.52 3.58
C GLY A 252 7.93 -2.58 4.36
N THR A 253 7.27 -3.52 3.68
CA THR A 253 6.56 -4.65 4.32
C THR A 253 7.54 -5.57 5.05
N PHE A 254 8.66 -5.85 4.39
CA PHE A 254 9.75 -6.64 4.95
C PHE A 254 10.93 -5.74 5.29
N TYR A 255 11.36 -5.78 6.55
CA TYR A 255 12.48 -4.98 7.06
C TYR A 255 12.33 -3.48 6.75
N PRO A 256 11.26 -2.80 7.22
CA PRO A 256 11.08 -1.36 7.02
C PRO A 256 12.31 -0.58 7.52
N ASP A 257 12.61 0.51 6.81
CA ASP A 257 13.60 1.47 7.26
C ASP A 257 13.08 2.10 8.55
N LYS A 258 13.87 2.02 9.62
CA LYS A 258 13.59 2.74 10.85
C LYS A 258 14.03 4.17 10.67
N ILE A 259 13.20 5.12 11.10
CA ILE A 259 13.65 6.49 11.35
C ILE A 259 14.85 6.36 12.28
N GLN A 260 16.00 6.89 11.88
CA GLN A 260 17.26 6.75 12.62
C GLN A 260 17.12 7.41 13.99
N THR A 261 16.69 6.65 14.97
CA THR A 261 16.94 6.90 16.39
C THR A 261 17.62 5.68 16.92
N THR A 262 18.95 5.78 16.93
CA THR A 262 19.89 4.97 17.71
C THR A 262 19.68 3.45 17.65
N ASP A 263 20.38 2.82 16.70
CA ASP A 263 20.69 1.36 16.64
C ASP A 263 21.25 0.78 17.96
N THR A 264 21.52 1.61 18.97
CA THR A 264 21.97 1.22 20.31
C THR A 264 20.84 0.72 21.21
N MET A 265 19.59 1.19 21.06
CA MET A 265 18.52 0.89 22.03
C MET A 265 17.85 -0.48 21.84
N GLU A 266 17.82 -1.02 20.61
CA GLU A 266 17.09 -2.26 20.29
C GLU A 266 17.60 -3.53 20.99
N LYS A 267 18.80 -3.48 21.59
CA LYS A 267 19.45 -4.64 22.23
C LYS A 267 19.32 -4.66 23.75
N GLU A 268 18.75 -3.64 24.37
CA GLU A 268 18.72 -3.48 25.81
C GLU A 268 17.37 -3.91 26.39
N GLU A 269 17.39 -4.70 27.46
CA GLU A 269 16.20 -5.29 28.10
C GLU A 269 15.41 -4.28 28.97
N ASN A 270 15.91 -3.05 29.13
CA ASN A 270 15.37 -2.04 30.06
C ASN A 270 14.62 -0.91 29.33
N LEU A 271 13.69 -1.27 28.43
CA LEU A 271 12.85 -0.33 27.70
C LEU A 271 11.43 -0.27 28.28
N VAL A 272 10.98 0.93 28.61
CA VAL A 272 9.62 1.19 29.12
C VAL A 272 8.79 1.88 28.05
N LYS A 273 7.58 1.38 27.80
CA LYS A 273 6.62 2.02 26.89
C LYS A 273 6.03 3.25 27.58
N VAL A 274 6.20 4.42 26.97
CA VAL A 274 5.80 5.71 27.55
C VAL A 274 4.69 6.43 26.84
N PHE A 275 4.42 6.06 25.58
CA PHE A 275 3.37 6.71 24.81
C PHE A 275 2.76 5.75 23.78
N THR A 276 1.44 5.86 23.60
CA THR A 276 0.69 5.19 22.55
C THR A 276 -0.25 6.20 21.92
N GLY A 277 -0.12 6.46 20.61
CA GLY A 277 -0.96 7.44 19.93
C GLY A 277 -0.67 7.57 18.43
N PRO A 278 -1.33 8.50 17.74
CA PRO A 278 -1.11 8.74 16.31
C PRO A 278 0.36 9.03 15.98
N GLU A 279 0.79 8.65 14.78
CA GLU A 279 2.20 8.78 14.36
C GLU A 279 2.78 10.20 14.51
N PRO A 280 2.07 11.28 14.09
CA PRO A 280 2.56 12.65 14.25
C PRO A 280 2.84 13.00 15.72
N THR A 281 1.96 12.58 16.63
CA THR A 281 2.10 12.84 18.07
C THR A 281 3.25 12.04 18.66
N ALA A 282 3.44 10.78 18.24
CA ALA A 282 4.56 9.97 18.67
C ALA A 282 5.91 10.54 18.19
N LEU A 283 5.97 11.06 16.96
CA LEU A 283 7.15 11.72 16.40
C LEU A 283 7.46 13.05 17.10
N LEU A 284 6.43 13.80 17.49
CA LEU A 284 6.60 15.03 18.27
C LEU A 284 7.24 14.74 19.63
N LEU A 285 6.69 13.77 20.38
CA LEU A 285 7.25 13.37 21.67
C LEU A 285 8.71 12.93 21.55
N MET A 286 8.96 12.10 20.54
CA MET A 286 10.28 11.58 20.25
C MET A 286 11.29 12.71 20.03
N LYS A 287 10.92 13.76 19.28
CA LYS A 287 11.77 14.94 19.07
C LYS A 287 11.96 15.74 20.35
N MET A 288 10.91 15.94 21.16
CA MET A 288 11.00 16.63 22.46
C MET A 288 11.93 15.88 23.44
N LEU A 289 11.88 14.55 23.44
CA LEU A 289 12.79 13.70 24.19
C LEU A 289 14.23 13.84 23.68
N GLU A 290 14.43 13.85 22.35
CA GLU A 290 15.76 14.02 21.75
C GLU A 290 16.39 15.39 22.09
N GLU A 291 15.62 16.47 22.05
CA GLU A 291 16.07 17.82 22.44
C GLU A 291 16.48 17.91 23.92
N THR A 292 15.92 17.06 24.78
CA THR A 292 16.30 16.93 26.20
C THR A 292 17.41 15.90 26.44
N GLY A 293 17.94 15.32 25.36
CA GLY A 293 19.01 14.32 25.39
C GLY A 293 18.54 12.92 25.79
N ILE A 294 17.23 12.66 25.77
CA ILE A 294 16.62 11.38 26.09
C ILE A 294 16.46 10.57 24.81
N LYS A 295 17.04 9.38 24.76
CA LYS A 295 16.89 8.50 23.60
C LYS A 295 15.54 7.80 23.66
N SER A 296 14.87 7.74 22.52
CA SER A 296 13.56 7.08 22.39
C SER A 296 13.49 6.20 21.14
N LEU A 297 12.64 5.17 21.20
CA LEU A 297 12.47 4.17 20.15
C LEU A 297 10.99 4.02 19.81
N ILE A 298 10.64 4.24 18.53
CA ILE A 298 9.32 3.92 18.02
C ILE A 298 9.27 2.45 17.60
N LYS A 299 8.30 1.71 18.13
CA LYS A 299 8.05 0.32 17.73
C LYS A 299 6.62 0.16 17.25
N ASN A 300 6.48 -0.51 16.11
CA ASN A 300 5.20 -0.90 15.58
C ASN A 300 5.01 -2.40 15.85
N ASP A 301 4.25 -2.72 16.89
CA ASP A 301 3.96 -4.10 17.32
C ASP A 301 2.69 -4.68 16.66
N SER A 302 2.05 -3.95 15.74
CA SER A 302 0.79 -4.37 15.13
C SER A 302 0.99 -5.31 13.92
N MET A 303 0.28 -6.45 13.93
CA MET A 303 0.26 -7.42 12.81
C MET A 303 -0.26 -6.81 11.49
N LEU A 304 -1.14 -5.81 11.59
CA LEU A 304 -1.70 -5.06 10.46
C LEU A 304 -0.63 -4.21 9.72
N GLY A 305 0.37 -3.67 10.44
CA GLY A 305 1.50 -2.97 9.83
C GLY A 305 2.32 -3.84 8.87
N TYR A 306 2.44 -5.13 9.19
CA TYR A 306 3.10 -6.15 8.35
C TYR A 306 2.27 -6.55 7.12
N LEU A 307 0.96 -6.34 7.14
CA LEU A 307 0.08 -6.58 5.98
C LEU A 307 -0.03 -5.36 5.05
N GLY A 308 0.54 -4.23 5.46
CA GLY A 308 0.56 -3.00 4.69
C GLY A 308 -0.50 -1.98 5.06
N ALA A 309 -1.29 -2.21 6.11
CA ALA A 309 -2.15 -1.19 6.68
C ALA A 309 -1.33 -0.19 7.50
N VAL A 310 -1.71 1.09 7.46
CA VAL A 310 -1.17 2.11 8.37
C VAL A 310 -1.70 1.78 9.77
N PRO A 311 -0.85 1.59 10.78
CA PRO A 311 -1.34 1.47 12.15
C PRO A 311 -1.87 2.82 12.59
N ASP A 312 -3.11 2.87 13.06
CA ASP A 312 -3.69 4.10 13.63
C ASP A 312 -2.93 4.58 14.89
N VAL A 313 -2.11 3.71 15.50
CA VAL A 313 -1.40 3.96 16.75
C VAL A 313 0.05 3.42 16.73
N MET A 314 0.99 4.26 17.15
CA MET A 314 2.40 3.93 17.35
C MET A 314 2.74 3.86 18.84
N ASN A 315 3.66 2.98 19.20
CA ASN A 315 4.18 2.86 20.56
C ASN A 315 5.58 3.48 20.65
N LEU A 316 5.78 4.40 21.59
CA LEU A 316 7.08 4.99 21.91
C LEU A 316 7.65 4.36 23.19
N TYR A 317 8.93 4.05 23.15
CA TYR A 317 9.70 3.46 24.24
C TYR A 317 10.89 4.36 24.60
N ILE A 318 11.27 4.41 25.87
CA ILE A 318 12.51 5.06 26.36
C ILE A 318 13.22 4.10 27.31
N PHE A 319 14.46 4.45 27.71
CA PHE A 319 15.13 3.71 28.79
C PHE A 319 14.50 3.97 30.15
N GLU A 320 14.46 2.95 30.99
CA GLU A 320 13.93 3.04 32.37
C GLU A 320 14.67 4.09 33.21
N GLU A 321 15.98 4.27 32.99
CA GLU A 321 16.80 5.28 33.67
C GLU A 321 16.42 6.74 33.33
N ASP A 322 15.87 6.97 32.13
CA ASP A 322 15.44 8.29 31.67
C ASP A 322 13.97 8.58 32.02
N LEU A 323 13.25 7.63 32.64
CA LEU A 323 11.81 7.74 32.90
C LEU A 323 11.48 8.94 33.80
N GLU A 324 12.23 9.14 34.89
CA GLU A 324 12.01 10.25 35.81
C GLU A 324 12.29 11.61 35.16
N LYS A 325 13.23 11.66 34.20
CA LYS A 325 13.55 12.85 33.44
C LYS A 325 12.52 13.13 32.34
N ALA A 326 11.92 12.08 31.77
CA ALA A 326 10.90 12.16 30.74
C ALA A 326 9.49 12.42 31.27
N ARG A 327 9.18 12.07 32.53
CA ARG A 327 7.89 12.28 33.20
C ARG A 327 7.22 13.63 32.91
N PRO A 328 7.88 14.79 33.07
CA PRO A 328 7.21 16.07 32.84
C PRO A 328 6.75 16.25 31.38
N LEU A 329 7.49 15.72 30.40
CA LEU A 329 7.14 15.80 28.98
C LEU A 329 6.04 14.80 28.62
N ILE A 330 6.10 13.59 29.20
CA ILE A 330 5.07 12.55 29.01
C ILE A 330 3.74 13.02 29.62
N ASP A 331 3.78 13.57 30.83
CA ASP A 331 2.59 14.08 31.53
C ASP A 331 2.01 15.31 30.81
N GLU A 332 2.84 16.20 30.26
CA GLU A 332 2.38 17.33 29.43
C GLU A 332 1.66 16.83 28.17
N MET A 333 2.19 15.78 27.52
CA MET A 333 1.56 15.21 26.34
C MET A 333 0.31 14.38 26.62
N ASN A 334 0.29 13.63 27.72
CA ASN A 334 -0.88 12.85 28.14
C ASN A 334 -2.03 13.79 28.55
N LYS A 335 -1.73 14.93 29.21
CA LYS A 335 -2.74 15.98 29.48
C LYS A 335 -3.31 16.61 28.22
N GLN A 336 -2.54 16.68 27.13
CA GLN A 336 -3.05 17.13 25.83
C GLN A 336 -3.93 16.09 25.12
N GLN A 337 -3.97 14.86 25.63
CA GLN A 337 -4.85 13.79 25.14
C GLN A 337 -6.11 13.59 26.00
N GLU A 338 -6.16 14.14 27.21
CA GLU A 338 -7.37 14.09 28.03
C GLU A 338 -8.45 15.00 27.40
N PRO A 339 -9.66 14.48 27.13
CA PRO A 339 -10.77 15.35 26.79
C PRO A 339 -11.00 16.32 27.95
N GLU A 340 -11.21 17.61 27.67
CA GLU A 340 -11.73 18.55 28.68
C GLU A 340 -12.96 17.90 29.32
N GLY A 341 -12.81 17.54 30.60
CA GLY A 341 -13.90 16.99 31.39
C GLY A 341 -14.99 18.04 31.52
N ASP A 342 -16.24 17.59 31.42
CA ASP A 342 -17.41 18.38 31.78
C ASP A 342 -17.23 18.95 33.20
N ASP A 343 -16.98 20.26 33.30
CA ASP A 343 -17.04 21.00 34.56
C ASP A 343 -18.52 21.10 35.01
N GLU A 344 -19.03 20.03 35.64
CA GLU A 344 -20.17 20.10 36.54
C GLU A 344 -19.69 20.33 37.98
N GLN A 345 -19.76 21.60 38.42
CA GLN A 345 -19.98 22.10 39.79
C GLN A 345 -19.76 23.62 39.75
N GLY A 346 -20.61 24.54 40.20
CA GLY A 346 -21.82 24.50 41.02
C GLY A 346 -21.94 25.89 41.65
N GLU A 347 -23.02 26.62 41.39
CA GLU A 347 -23.50 27.85 42.08
C GLU A 347 -24.72 28.31 41.27
N SER A 348 -25.94 28.44 41.76
CA SER A 348 -26.39 29.03 43.02
C SER A 348 -27.86 28.66 43.23
N GLY A 349 -28.21 28.28 44.45
CA GLY A 349 -29.52 28.62 45.00
C GLY A 349 -29.45 30.05 45.53
N GLU A 350 -30.45 30.89 45.29
CA GLU A 350 -31.37 31.35 46.33
C GLU A 350 -32.41 32.33 45.74
N ALA A 351 -33.62 32.22 46.28
CA ALA A 351 -34.89 32.83 45.89
C ALA A 351 -34.91 34.36 45.87
N LYS A 352 -35.86 34.92 45.12
CA LYS A 352 -36.97 35.74 45.68
C LYS A 352 -38.06 36.02 44.65
N GLU A 353 -39.26 35.58 45.03
CA GLU A 353 -40.62 36.09 44.78
C GLU A 353 -41.10 36.41 43.35
#